data_AF-A0A9D4J2R2-F1
#
_entry.id   AF-A0A9D4J2R2-F1
#
_cell.length_a   1.000
_cell.length_b   1.000
_cell.length_c   1.000
_cell.angle_alpha   90.00
_cell.angle_beta   90.00
_cell.angle_gamma   90.00
#
_symmetry.space_group_name_H-M   'P 1'
#
loop_
_entity.id
_entity.type
_entity.pdbx_description
1 polymer ?
#
loop_
_entity_poly.entity_id
_entity_poly.type
_entity_poly.pdbx_seq_one_letter_code
_entity_poly.pdbx_strand_id
1 'polypeptide(L)'
;MPEIPVGARLFHFSNRWLQITSDAWVHSLVTKGLTFQFEKRPPLSRVPIELVSQHPHIPESILGLLEKQAVERVQDPYSPGFYSRLFLVQKKNGS
;
A
#
# COMPACT_ATOMS: atom_id res chain seq x y z
N MET A 1 -26.47 7.90 7.80
CA MET A 1 -25.87 7.14 6.68
C MET A 1 -24.55 6.58 7.17
N PRO A 2 -24.19 5.31 6.88
CA PRO A 2 -22.88 4.79 7.26
C PRO A 2 -21.77 5.66 6.64
N GLU A 3 -20.73 5.92 7.41
CA GLU A 3 -19.60 6.73 6.96
C GLU A 3 -18.80 5.93 5.93
N ILE A 4 -18.83 6.36 4.67
CA ILE A 4 -18.10 5.70 3.59
C ILE A 4 -16.65 6.22 3.60
N PRO A 5 -15.64 5.35 3.70
CA PRO A 5 -14.24 5.75 3.63
C PRO A 5 -13.95 6.63 2.41
N VAL A 6 -12.99 7.55 2.54
CA VAL A 6 -12.54 8.38 1.41
C VAL A 6 -11.86 7.50 0.35
N GLY A 7 -11.00 6.57 0.79
CA GLY A 7 -10.35 5.60 -0.08
C GLY A 7 -11.34 4.62 -0.70
N ALA A 8 -11.16 4.31 -1.98
CA ALA A 8 -12.01 3.39 -2.75
C ALA A 8 -13.51 3.74 -2.79
N ARG A 9 -13.91 4.98 -2.46
CA ARG A 9 -15.32 5.41 -2.37
C ARG A 9 -16.16 5.08 -3.60
N LEU A 10 -15.58 5.18 -4.79
CA LEU A 10 -16.27 4.91 -6.06
C LEU A 10 -16.79 3.47 -6.15
N PHE A 11 -16.13 2.51 -5.49
CA PHE A 11 -16.53 1.10 -5.48
C PHE A 11 -17.97 0.90 -4.99
N HIS A 12 -18.39 1.66 -3.97
CA HIS A 12 -19.75 1.59 -3.40
C HIS A 12 -20.85 2.04 -4.39
N PHE A 13 -20.47 2.75 -5.46
CA PHE A 13 -21.38 3.24 -6.49
C PHE A 13 -21.15 2.55 -7.84
N SER A 14 -20.40 1.45 -7.87
CA SER A 14 -20.06 0.70 -9.09
C SER A 14 -21.28 0.38 -9.96
N ASN A 15 -22.39 -0.08 -9.37
CA ASN A 15 -23.64 -0.36 -10.08
C ASN A 15 -24.17 0.83 -10.90
N ARG A 16 -24.00 2.06 -10.41
CA ARG A 16 -24.41 3.28 -11.14
C ARG A 16 -23.43 3.58 -12.27
N TRP A 17 -22.12 3.45 -12.02
CA TRP A 17 -21.09 3.64 -13.04
C TRP A 17 -21.23 2.67 -14.22
N LEU A 18 -21.61 1.42 -13.95
CA LEU A 18 -21.86 0.41 -14.99
C LEU A 18 -23.04 0.77 -15.92
N GLN A 19 -23.94 1.65 -15.49
CA GLN A 19 -25.09 2.12 -16.29
C GLN A 19 -24.77 3.38 -17.11
N ILE A 20 -23.75 4.15 -16.73
CA ILE A 20 -23.43 5.45 -17.34
C ILE A 20 -22.50 5.31 -18.54
N THR A 21 -21.62 4.30 -18.53
CA THR A 21 -20.64 4.07 -19.59
C THR A 21 -20.50 2.59 -19.88
N SER A 22 -20.01 2.23 -21.05
CA SER A 22 -19.61 0.87 -21.45
C SER A 22 -18.09 0.70 -21.51
N ASP A 23 -17.32 1.71 -21.11
CA ASP A 23 -15.85 1.66 -21.10
C ASP A 23 -15.33 0.64 -20.08
N ALA A 24 -14.64 -0.38 -20.59
CA ALA A 24 -14.12 -1.49 -19.79
C ALA A 24 -13.03 -1.06 -18.78
N TRP A 25 -12.24 -0.04 -19.10
CA TRP A 25 -11.23 0.51 -18.20
C TRP A 25 -11.89 1.22 -17.02
N VAL A 26 -12.91 2.06 -17.27
CA VAL A 26 -13.67 2.72 -16.21
C VAL A 26 -14.35 1.69 -15.31
N HIS A 27 -14.99 0.68 -15.89
CA HIS A 27 -15.62 -0.40 -15.14
C HIS A 27 -14.63 -1.12 -14.24
N SER A 28 -13.46 -1.50 -14.79
CA SER A 28 -12.40 -2.15 -14.04
C SER A 28 -11.88 -1.26 -12.91
N LEU A 29 -11.68 0.04 -13.16
CA LEU A 29 -11.15 0.96 -12.16
C LEU A 29 -12.13 1.16 -10.99
N VAL A 30 -13.42 1.30 -11.28
CA VAL A 30 -14.44 1.49 -10.24
C VAL A 30 -14.70 0.21 -9.46
N THR A 31 -14.67 -0.96 -10.10
CA THR A 31 -14.98 -2.25 -9.45
C THR A 31 -13.79 -2.92 -8.78
N LYS A 32 -12.58 -2.75 -9.31
CA LYS A 32 -11.37 -3.43 -8.82
C LYS A 32 -10.35 -2.47 -8.22
N GLY A 33 -10.56 -1.16 -8.37
CA GLY A 33 -9.59 -0.14 -7.99
C GLY A 33 -8.49 0.06 -9.05
N LEU A 34 -7.67 1.07 -8.81
CA LEU A 34 -6.48 1.32 -9.61
C LEU A 34 -5.39 0.31 -9.22
N THR A 35 -4.83 -0.37 -10.22
CA THR A 35 -3.75 -1.34 -10.03
C THR A 35 -2.55 -0.98 -10.90
N PHE A 36 -1.35 -1.36 -10.47
CA PHE A 36 -0.17 -1.23 -11.31
C PHE A 36 -0.25 -2.20 -12.49
N GLN A 37 -0.05 -1.67 -13.70
CA GLN A 37 0.16 -2.48 -14.90
C GLN A 37 1.65 -2.79 -15.00
N PHE A 38 2.00 -4.08 -14.94
CA PHE A 38 3.37 -4.53 -15.11
C PHE A 38 3.50 -5.22 -16.47
N GLU A 39 4.42 -4.75 -17.31
CA GLU A 39 4.80 -5.47 -18.54
C GLU A 39 5.36 -6.86 -18.21
N LYS A 40 6.12 -6.94 -17.12
CA LYS A 40 6.62 -8.18 -16.53
C LYS A 40 6.56 -8.08 -15.01
N ARG A 41 6.11 -9.14 -14.34
CA ARG A 41 6.13 -9.21 -12.87
C ARG A 41 7.56 -9.04 -12.39
N PRO A 42 7.84 -8.07 -11.50
CA PRO A 42 9.19 -7.88 -11.00
C PRO A 42 9.58 -9.07 -10.11
N PRO A 43 10.87 -9.46 -10.10
CA PRO A 43 11.32 -10.64 -9.37
C PRO A 43 11.18 -10.44 -7.87
N LEU A 44 10.74 -11.48 -7.16
CA LEU A 44 10.57 -11.48 -5.70
C LEU A 44 11.67 -12.32 -5.04
N SER A 45 12.14 -11.88 -3.88
CA SER A 45 13.04 -12.67 -3.02
C SER A 45 12.25 -13.44 -1.98
N ARG A 46 12.72 -14.63 -1.62
CA ARG A 46 12.26 -15.38 -0.43
C ARG A 46 13.29 -15.36 0.70
N VAL A 47 14.42 -14.69 0.49
CA VAL A 47 15.50 -14.58 1.45
C VAL A 47 15.34 -13.22 2.13
N PRO A 48 14.95 -13.19 3.42
CA PRO A 48 14.85 -11.96 4.17
C PRO A 48 16.20 -11.25 4.24
N ILE A 49 16.17 -9.92 4.17
CA ILE A 49 17.34 -9.10 4.47
C ILE A 49 17.23 -8.64 5.92
N GLU A 50 18.31 -8.80 6.69
CA GLU A 50 18.39 -8.19 8.01
C GLU A 50 18.39 -6.67 7.88
N LEU A 51 17.32 -6.05 8.36
CA LEU A 51 17.19 -4.60 8.50
C LEU A 51 17.99 -4.14 9.73
N VAL A 52 19.31 -4.15 9.63
CA VAL A 52 20.16 -3.54 10.66
C VAL A 52 20.02 -2.02 10.54
N SER A 53 19.08 -1.46 11.29
CA SER A 53 18.90 -0.01 11.40
C SER A 53 20.02 0.59 12.23
N GLN A 54 20.75 1.56 11.67
CA GLN A 54 21.73 2.34 12.43
C GLN A 54 21.08 3.53 13.16
N HIS A 55 19.83 3.89 12.83
CA HIS A 55 19.19 5.09 13.38
C HIS A 55 18.28 4.74 14.57
N PRO A 56 18.43 5.40 15.73
CA PRO A 56 17.72 5.04 16.96
C PRO A 56 16.19 5.20 16.86
N HIS A 57 15.72 6.13 16.02
CA HIS A 57 14.28 6.45 15.89
C HIS A 57 13.51 5.61 14.86
N ILE A 58 14.15 4.67 14.15
CA ILE A 58 13.45 3.81 13.18
C ILE A 58 12.41 2.90 13.87
N PRO A 59 12.70 2.22 15.00
CA PRO A 59 11.72 1.40 15.70
C PRO A 59 10.46 2.16 16.10
N GLU A 60 10.61 3.37 16.64
CA GLU A 60 9.49 4.25 17.04
C GLU A 60 8.65 4.65 15.83
N SER A 61 9.30 4.98 14.71
CA SER A 61 8.63 5.31 13.45
C SER A 61 7.81 4.14 12.91
N ILE A 62 8.35 2.92 12.96
CA ILE A 62 7.65 1.69 12.55
C ILE A 62 6.42 1.45 13.44
N LEU A 63 6.55 1.64 14.75
CA LEU A 63 5.41 1.51 15.68
C LEU A 63 4.30 2.51 15.34
N GLY A 64 4.65 3.76 15.05
CA GLY A 64 3.67 4.76 14.62
C GLY A 64 2.98 4.42 13.29
N LEU A 65 3.68 3.75 12.36
CA LEU A 65 3.06 3.26 11.12
C LEU A 65 2.12 2.08 11.37
N LEU A 66 2.47 1.17 12.29
CA LEU A 66 1.63 0.05 12.68
C LEU A 66 0.35 0.52 13.38
N GLU A 67 0.46 1.50 14.29
CA GLU A 67 -0.69 2.08 15.00
C GLU A 67 -1.66 2.76 14.03
N LYS A 68 -1.12 3.47 13.03
CA LYS A 68 -1.91 4.08 11.95
C LYS A 68 -2.43 3.08 10.91
N GLN A 69 -2.14 1.79 11.10
CA GLN A 69 -2.45 0.71 10.15
C GLN A 69 -1.94 1.00 8.73
N ALA A 70 -0.85 1.78 8.62
CA ALA A 70 -0.22 2.11 7.34
C ALA A 70 0.69 0.98 6.84
N VAL A 71 1.15 0.13 7.75
CA VAL A 71 1.92 -1.09 7.47
C VAL A 71 1.42 -2.23 8.37
N GLU A 72 1.73 -3.46 8.00
CA GLU A 72 1.40 -4.66 8.77
C GLU A 72 2.63 -5.56 8.95
N ARG A 73 2.56 -6.47 9.92
CA ARG A 73 3.60 -7.47 10.11
C ARG A 73 3.44 -8.59 9.09
N VAL A 74 4.53 -8.91 8.39
CA VAL A 74 4.60 -10.08 7.52
C VAL A 74 4.54 -11.35 8.39
N GLN A 75 3.57 -12.23 8.14
CA GLN A 75 3.36 -13.46 8.94
C GLN A 75 4.41 -14.53 8.63
N ASP A 76 4.70 -14.75 7.34
CA ASP A 76 5.76 -15.64 6.87
C ASP A 76 6.93 -14.82 6.33
N PRO A 77 8.05 -14.73 7.07
CA PRO A 77 9.21 -13.94 6.63
C PRO A 77 9.80 -14.43 5.30
N TYR A 78 9.60 -15.70 4.93
CA TYR A 78 10.11 -16.30 3.69
C TYR A 78 9.13 -16.26 2.52
N SER A 79 7.97 -15.60 2.70
CA SER A 79 7.05 -15.34 1.60
C SER A 79 7.71 -14.47 0.53
N PRO A 80 7.39 -14.67 -0.78
CA PRO A 80 7.95 -13.86 -1.85
C PRO A 80 7.68 -12.36 -1.65
N GLY A 81 8.74 -11.57 -1.53
CA GLY A 81 8.63 -10.13 -1.25
C GLY A 81 9.78 -9.30 -1.81
N PHE A 82 9.61 -7.98 -1.68
CA PHE A 82 10.67 -7.00 -1.87
C PHE A 82 11.19 -6.56 -0.51
N TYR A 83 12.51 -6.45 -0.41
CA TYR A 83 13.18 -5.98 0.78
C TYR A 83 13.98 -4.73 0.41
N SER A 84 13.79 -3.65 1.18
CA SER A 84 14.50 -2.39 1.03
C SER A 84 15.08 -1.99 2.37
N ARG A 85 16.16 -1.20 2.38
CA ARG A 85 16.73 -0.65 3.61
C ARG A 85 15.96 0.62 3.99
N LEU A 86 15.65 0.76 5.27
CA LEU A 86 15.00 1.95 5.80
C LEU A 86 16.03 3.00 6.22
N PHE A 87 15.69 4.27 6.01
CA PHE A 87 16.48 5.42 6.45
C PHE A 87 15.53 6.54 6.89
N LEU A 88 16.01 7.45 7.72
CA LEU A 88 15.28 8.63 8.15
C LEU A 88 15.94 9.88 7.59
N VAL A 89 15.11 10.84 7.18
CA VAL A 89 15.55 12.16 6.71
C VAL A 89 14.82 13.21 7.53
N GLN A 90 15.55 14.18 8.08
CA GLN A 90 14.92 15.31 8.75
C GLN A 90 14.14 16.16 7.74
N LYS A 91 12.86 16.39 8.01
CA LYS A 91 12.05 17.34 7.23
C LYS A 91 12.60 18.74 7.45
N LYS A 92 12.74 19.54 6.38
CA LYS A 92 13.27 20.92 6.45
C LYS A 92 12.54 21.81 7.45
N ASN A 93 11.23 21.63 7.58
CA ASN A 93 10.39 22.36 8.54
C ASN A 93 9.69 21.32 9.40
N GLY A 94 10.19 21.11 10.62
CA GLY A 94 9.69 20.12 11.56
C GLY A 94 8.28 20.47 12.05
N SER A 95 7.29 19.76 11.55
CA SER A 95 5.99 19.58 12.20
C SER A 95 5.60 18.13 12.05
#